data_AF-A0A9D2RHP7-F1
#
_entry.id   AF-A0A9D2RHP7-F1
#
_cell.length_a   1.000
_cell.length_b   1.000
_cell.length_c   1.000
_cell.angle_alpha   90.00
_cell.angle_beta   90.00
_cell.angle_gamma   90.00
#
_symmetry.space_group_name_H-M   'P 1'
#
loop_
_entity.id
_entity.type
_entity.pdbx_description
1 polymer ?
#
loop_
_entity_poly.entity_id
_entity_poly.type
_entity_poly.pdbx_seq_one_letter_code
_entity_poly.pdbx_strand_id
1 'polypeptide(L)'
;MTTPASPSFSTGTLSIFDVMGLGFMTFAFFLGAGNIIFPPLAGFLAGEQLNAAMLGFLLTAVGLPLITLVAAAIAGGGFTTMARFLPPAVVSLMASLIFIIIGPAFATPRTALVAYEMGLKPFLTDPSQSDLTLFTVGFFGVVL
;
A
#
# COMPACT_ATOMS: atom_id res chain seq x y z
N MET A 1 -7.37 15.33 42.04
CA MET A 1 -7.80 15.71 40.68
C MET A 1 -6.60 16.33 39.97
N THR A 2 -5.83 15.52 39.25
CA THR A 2 -4.71 16.00 38.43
C THR A 2 -5.20 16.09 37.00
N THR A 3 -5.26 17.30 36.47
CA THR A 3 -5.54 17.59 35.07
C THR A 3 -4.57 16.82 34.16
N PRO A 4 -5.03 16.16 33.07
CA PRO A 4 -4.11 15.59 32.11
C PRO A 4 -3.39 16.73 31.38
N ALA A 5 -2.06 16.65 31.35
CA ALA A 5 -1.21 17.58 30.61
C ALA A 5 -1.68 17.65 29.14
N SER A 6 -1.93 18.86 28.64
CA SER A 6 -2.22 19.09 27.25
C SER A 6 -1.03 18.63 26.39
N PRO A 7 -1.25 17.88 25.30
CA PRO A 7 -0.16 17.53 24.40
C PRO A 7 0.33 18.82 23.75
N SER A 8 1.55 19.25 24.11
CA SER A 8 2.25 20.32 23.43
C SER A 8 2.74 19.78 22.08
N PHE A 9 1.92 19.95 21.04
CA PHE A 9 2.38 19.78 19.67
C PHE A 9 3.43 20.85 19.42
N SER A 10 4.71 20.44 19.33
CA SER A 10 5.78 21.29 18.83
C SER A 10 5.45 21.64 17.38
N THR A 11 5.04 22.88 17.13
CA THR A 11 4.96 23.47 15.79
C THR A 11 6.37 23.76 15.27
N GLY A 12 7.24 22.74 15.30
CA GLY A 12 8.59 22.82 14.76
C GLY A 12 8.50 22.89 13.24
N THR A 13 9.09 23.93 12.65
CA THR A 13 9.29 24.00 11.19
C THR A 13 10.04 22.75 10.74
N LEU A 14 9.43 21.96 9.85
CA LEU A 14 10.08 20.75 9.31
C LEU A 14 11.38 21.13 8.62
N SER A 15 12.44 20.35 8.86
CA SER A 15 13.69 20.50 8.10
C SER A 15 13.44 20.21 6.62
N ILE A 16 14.25 20.81 5.74
CA ILE A 16 14.25 20.47 4.32
C ILE A 16 14.46 18.96 4.10
N PHE A 17 15.24 18.31 4.96
CA PHE A 17 15.47 16.86 4.93
C PHE A 17 14.25 16.06 5.34
N ASP A 18 13.45 16.54 6.29
CA ASP A 18 12.20 15.88 6.69
C ASP A 18 11.16 15.97 5.57
N VAL A 19 11.08 17.13 4.91
CA VAL A 19 10.21 17.35 3.74
C VAL A 19 10.62 16.45 2.59
N MET A 20 11.93 16.38 2.28
CA MET A 20 12.43 15.46 1.26
C MET A 20 12.17 14.00 1.62
N GLY A 21 12.42 13.60 2.87
CA GLY A 21 12.16 12.24 3.35
C GLY A 21 10.69 11.85 3.22
N LEU A 22 9.78 12.72 3.68
CA LEU A 22 8.34 12.51 3.55
C LEU A 22 7.89 12.47 2.08
N GLY A 23 8.48 13.34 1.24
CA GLY A 23 8.25 13.35 -0.20
C GLY A 23 8.64 12.04 -0.87
N PHE A 24 9.84 11.52 -0.58
CA PHE A 24 10.30 10.24 -1.11
C PHE A 24 9.50 9.05 -0.57
N MET A 25 9.11 9.05 0.71
CA MET A 25 8.23 8.01 1.25
C MET A 25 6.87 7.99 0.54
N THR A 26 6.28 9.17 0.35
CA THR A 26 5.01 9.30 -0.36
C THR A 26 5.15 8.87 -1.83
N PHE A 27 6.24 9.27 -2.48
CA PHE A 27 6.56 8.83 -3.84
C PHE A 27 6.71 7.32 -3.93
N ALA A 28 7.46 6.69 -3.03
CA ALA A 28 7.63 5.24 -2.98
C ALA A 28 6.30 4.51 -2.70
N PHE A 29 5.43 5.09 -1.88
CA PHE A 29 4.08 4.56 -1.64
C PHE A 29 3.25 4.53 -2.93
N PHE A 30 3.31 5.59 -3.75
CA PHE A 30 2.61 5.65 -5.03
C PHE A 30 3.30 4.94 -6.19
N LEU A 31 4.62 4.72 -6.15
CA LEU A 31 5.35 3.89 -7.11
C LEU A 31 5.55 2.43 -6.65
N GLY A 32 4.81 1.98 -5.64
CA GLY A 32 4.84 0.57 -5.24
C GLY A 32 4.50 -0.36 -6.41
N ALA A 33 4.88 -1.64 -6.29
CA ALA A 33 4.77 -2.65 -7.35
C ALA A 33 3.40 -2.67 -8.05
N GLY A 34 2.30 -2.43 -7.32
CA GLY A 34 0.97 -2.36 -7.92
C GLY A 34 0.82 -1.19 -8.91
N ASN A 35 1.20 0.01 -8.52
CA ASN A 35 1.04 1.19 -9.37
C ASN A 35 2.04 1.25 -10.53
N ILE A 36 3.04 0.37 -10.56
CA ILE A 36 3.93 0.19 -11.72
C ILE A 36 3.36 -0.86 -12.70
N ILE A 37 2.68 -1.89 -12.19
CA ILE A 37 2.27 -3.06 -12.99
C ILE A 37 0.85 -2.90 -13.55
N PHE A 38 -0.06 -2.29 -12.79
CA PHE A 38 -1.46 -2.16 -13.23
C PHE A 38 -1.70 -1.13 -14.32
N PRO A 39 -1.05 0.04 -14.39
CA PRO A 39 -1.33 1.01 -15.46
C PRO A 39 -0.99 0.49 -16.86
N PRO A 40 0.18 -0.15 -17.10
CA PRO A 40 0.45 -0.73 -18.42
C PRO A 40 -0.54 -1.84 -18.78
N LEU A 41 -0.90 -2.70 -17.82
CA LEU A 41 -1.88 -3.76 -18.03
C LEU A 41 -3.28 -3.20 -18.33
N ALA A 42 -3.74 -2.23 -17.54
CA ALA A 42 -5.03 -1.57 -17.74
C ALA A 42 -5.06 -0.80 -19.07
N GLY A 43 -3.96 -0.14 -19.43
CA GLY A 43 -3.80 0.53 -20.72
C GLY A 43 -3.82 -0.44 -21.89
N PHE A 44 -3.15 -1.59 -21.76
CA PHE A 44 -3.20 -2.67 -22.75
C PHE A 44 -4.62 -3.20 -22.94
N LEU A 45 -5.36 -3.43 -21.85
CA LEU A 45 -6.75 -3.91 -21.88
C LEU A 45 -7.75 -2.84 -22.37
N ALA A 46 -7.41 -1.55 -22.23
CA ALA A 46 -8.28 -0.44 -22.64
C ALA A 46 -8.39 -0.26 -24.15
N GLY A 47 -7.44 -0.78 -24.92
CA GLY A 47 -7.39 -0.63 -26.38
C GLY A 47 -7.46 0.84 -26.79
N GLU A 48 -8.51 1.22 -27.54
CA GLU A 48 -8.72 2.60 -28.00
C GLU A 48 -9.13 3.58 -26.87
N GLN A 49 -9.60 3.08 -25.73
CA GLN A 49 -10.11 3.89 -24.61
C GLN A 49 -9.04 4.23 -23.56
N LEU A 50 -7.79 4.42 -24.01
CA LEU A 50 -6.65 4.67 -23.14
C LEU A 50 -6.85 5.89 -22.23
N ASN A 51 -7.40 6.99 -22.78
CA ASN A 51 -7.64 8.22 -22.02
C ASN A 51 -8.62 8.01 -20.86
N ALA A 52 -9.68 7.24 -21.09
CA ALA A 52 -10.67 6.92 -20.07
C ALA A 52 -10.08 6.00 -18.98
N ALA A 53 -9.30 4.99 -19.37
CA ALA A 53 -8.62 4.10 -18.44
C ALA A 53 -7.58 4.84 -17.59
N MET A 54 -6.82 5.76 -18.19
CA MET A 54 -5.86 6.61 -17.49
C MET A 54 -6.54 7.51 -16.46
N LEU A 55 -7.64 8.18 -16.84
CA LEU A 55 -8.39 9.02 -15.89
C LEU A 55 -8.99 8.19 -14.75
N GLY A 56 -9.59 7.04 -15.05
CA GLY A 56 -10.13 6.12 -14.04
C GLY A 56 -9.05 5.66 -13.06
N PHE A 57 -7.88 5.27 -13.57
CA PHE A 57 -6.74 4.88 -12.74
C PHE A 57 -6.24 6.04 -11.88
N LEU A 58 -6.03 7.22 -12.47
CA LEU A 58 -5.54 8.40 -11.72
C LEU A 58 -6.52 8.82 -10.61
N LEU A 59 -7.83 8.79 -10.88
CA LEU A 59 -8.82 9.18 -9.86
C LEU A 59 -8.89 8.16 -8.72
N THR A 60 -8.90 6.87 -9.04
CA THR A 60 -9.18 5.82 -8.05
C THR A 60 -7.93 5.29 -7.37
N ALA A 61 -6.87 5.00 -8.12
CA ALA A 61 -5.64 4.39 -7.60
C ALA A 61 -4.64 5.40 -7.06
N VAL A 62 -4.74 6.68 -7.46
CA VAL A 62 -3.83 7.75 -6.99
C VAL A 62 -4.58 8.85 -6.23
N GLY A 63 -5.66 9.38 -6.79
CA GLY A 63 -6.40 10.51 -6.23
C GLY A 63 -7.02 10.20 -4.88
N LEU A 64 -7.78 9.11 -4.77
CA LEU A 64 -8.40 8.71 -3.49
C LEU A 64 -7.37 8.46 -2.38
N PRO A 65 -6.30 7.65 -2.57
CA PRO A 65 -5.28 7.48 -1.55
C PRO A 65 -4.56 8.78 -1.17
N LEU A 66 -4.34 9.70 -2.13
CA LEU A 66 -3.74 11.00 -1.86
C LEU A 66 -4.65 11.86 -0.97
N ILE A 67 -5.95 11.92 -1.28
CA ILE A 67 -6.94 12.61 -0.46
C ILE A 67 -6.98 12.00 0.95
N THR A 68 -6.97 10.67 1.06
CA THR A 68 -6.93 9.98 2.36
C THR A 68 -5.66 10.33 3.15
N LEU A 69 -4.50 10.35 2.50
CA LEU A 69 -3.23 10.73 3.14
C LEU A 69 -3.27 12.16 3.67
N VAL A 70 -3.74 13.11 2.85
CA VAL A 70 -3.88 14.51 3.25
C VAL A 70 -4.89 14.66 4.38
N ALA A 71 -6.03 14.00 4.31
CA ALA A 71 -7.03 14.01 5.37
C ALA A 71 -6.49 13.43 6.68
N ALA A 72 -5.72 12.35 6.62
CA ALA A 72 -5.04 11.76 7.77
C ALA A 72 -3.99 12.70 8.38
N ALA A 73 -3.23 13.40 7.53
CA ALA A 73 -2.25 14.40 7.98
C ALA A 73 -2.94 15.60 8.66
N ILE A 74 -4.06 16.08 8.12
CA ILE A 74 -4.85 17.18 8.71
C ILE A 74 -5.49 16.77 10.04
N ALA A 75 -6.03 15.54 10.13
CA ALA A 75 -6.64 15.04 11.35
C ALA A 75 -5.65 14.96 12.53
N GLY A 76 -4.38 14.67 12.23
CA GLY A 76 -3.29 14.70 13.21
C GLY A 76 -3.41 13.63 14.31
N GLY A 77 -2.39 13.54 15.17
CA GLY A 77 -2.37 12.64 16.34
C GLY A 77 -2.23 11.13 16.04
N GLY A 78 -2.13 10.75 14.76
CA GLY A 78 -1.90 9.37 14.33
C GLY A 78 -3.10 8.44 14.56
N PHE A 79 -2.87 7.13 14.37
CA PHE A 79 -3.91 6.11 14.43
C PHE A 79 -4.66 6.08 15.77
N THR A 80 -3.94 6.29 16.89
CA THR A 80 -4.51 6.30 18.23
C THR A 80 -5.50 7.45 18.46
N THR A 81 -5.24 8.62 17.86
CA THR A 81 -6.17 9.76 17.95
C THR A 81 -7.41 9.53 17.10
N MET A 82 -7.27 8.91 15.93
CA MET A 82 -8.39 8.54 15.07
C MET A 82 -9.27 7.46 15.70
N ALA A 83 -8.67 6.52 16.42
CA ALA A 83 -9.36 5.39 17.05
C ALA A 83 -9.79 5.66 18.51
N ARG A 84 -9.71 6.92 18.99
CA ARG A 84 -9.96 7.28 20.40
C ARG A 84 -11.35 6.95 20.94
N PHE A 85 -12.32 6.76 20.04
CA PHE A 85 -13.70 6.43 20.40
C PHE A 85 -13.91 4.91 20.60
N LEU A 86 -12.90 4.09 20.32
CA LEU A 86 -12.96 2.64 20.48
C LEU A 86 -12.30 2.20 21.80
N PRO A 87 -12.75 1.07 22.39
CA PRO A 87 -12.06 0.45 23.52
C PRO A 87 -10.62 0.08 23.17
N PRO A 88 -9.64 0.23 24.09
CA PRO A 88 -8.22 -0.01 23.81
C PRO A 88 -7.91 -1.40 23.23
N ALA A 89 -8.61 -2.44 23.69
CA ALA A 89 -8.46 -3.80 23.17
C ALA A 89 -8.86 -3.90 21.69
N VAL A 90 -9.91 -3.18 21.28
CA VAL A 90 -10.36 -3.15 19.88
C VAL A 90 -9.37 -2.38 19.01
N VAL A 91 -8.81 -1.27 19.51
CA VAL A 91 -7.77 -0.51 18.79
C VAL A 91 -6.54 -1.38 18.52
N SER A 92 -6.07 -2.12 19.53
CA SER A 92 -4.91 -3.01 19.41
C SER A 92 -5.18 -4.17 18.45
N LEU A 93 -6.35 -4.81 18.56
CA LEU A 93 -6.76 -5.88 17.64
C LEU A 93 -6.85 -5.35 16.20
N MET A 94 -7.48 -4.21 16.00
CA MET A 94 -7.65 -3.59 14.68
C MET A 94 -6.29 -3.22 14.06
N ALA A 95 -5.38 -2.61 14.83
CA ALA A 95 -4.02 -2.31 14.36
C ALA A 95 -3.28 -3.58 13.93
N SER A 96 -3.36 -4.63 14.75
CA SER A 96 -2.71 -5.92 14.45
C SER A 96 -3.28 -6.56 13.18
N LEU A 97 -4.62 -6.56 13.04
CA LEU A 97 -5.29 -7.07 11.85
C LEU A 97 -4.92 -6.28 10.61
N ILE A 98 -4.90 -4.94 10.67
CA ILE A 98 -4.49 -4.10 9.54
C ILE A 98 -3.07 -4.46 9.11
N PHE A 99 -2.15 -4.62 10.06
CA PHE A 99 -0.77 -4.96 9.77
C PHE A 99 -0.63 -6.34 9.12
N ILE A 100 -1.31 -7.36 9.68
CA ILE A 100 -1.32 -8.72 9.14
C ILE A 100 -1.96 -8.75 7.75
N ILE A 101 -3.08 -8.05 7.57
CA ILE A 101 -3.83 -8.02 6.31
C ILE A 101 -2.98 -7.36 5.22
N ILE A 102 -2.50 -6.14 5.44
CA ILE A 102 -1.78 -5.37 4.42
C ILE A 102 -0.46 -6.04 4.04
N GLY A 103 0.31 -6.50 5.03
CA GLY A 103 1.62 -7.10 4.80
C GLY A 103 1.51 -8.59 4.43
N PRO A 104 1.59 -9.50 5.41
CA PRO A 104 1.66 -10.94 5.15
C PRO A 104 0.48 -11.53 4.36
N ALA A 105 -0.75 -11.10 4.63
CA ALA A 105 -1.92 -11.78 4.07
C ALA A 105 -2.25 -11.31 2.63
N PHE A 106 -1.99 -10.05 2.29
CA PHE A 106 -2.24 -9.52 0.94
C PHE A 106 -0.99 -9.25 0.13
N ALA A 107 -0.01 -8.51 0.66
CA ALA A 107 1.14 -8.10 -0.14
C ALA A 107 1.99 -9.31 -0.54
N THR A 108 2.28 -10.23 0.39
CA THR A 108 3.09 -11.42 0.17
C THR A 108 2.52 -12.34 -0.94
N PRO A 109 1.30 -12.89 -0.86
CA PRO A 109 0.80 -13.75 -1.94
C PRO A 109 0.69 -13.00 -3.29
N ARG A 110 0.40 -11.69 -3.27
CA ARG A 110 0.31 -10.88 -4.49
C ARG A 110 1.66 -10.71 -5.17
N THR A 111 2.75 -10.49 -4.42
CA THR A 111 4.09 -10.32 -5.03
C THR A 111 4.55 -11.60 -5.71
N ALA A 112 4.34 -12.77 -5.09
CA ALA A 112 4.67 -14.05 -5.70
C ALA A 112 3.85 -14.33 -6.96
N LEU A 113 2.53 -14.08 -6.91
CA LEU A 113 1.66 -14.27 -8.08
C LEU A 113 2.08 -13.37 -9.24
N VAL A 114 2.37 -12.10 -8.97
CA VAL A 114 2.79 -11.15 -10.00
C VAL A 114 4.16 -11.54 -10.57
N ALA A 115 5.12 -11.94 -9.73
CA ALA A 115 6.41 -12.43 -10.18
C ALA A 115 6.28 -13.69 -11.04
N TYR A 116 5.35 -14.60 -10.71
CA TYR A 116 5.04 -15.76 -11.51
C TYR A 116 4.44 -15.38 -12.87
N GLU A 117 3.36 -14.58 -12.86
CA GLU A 117 2.61 -14.16 -14.05
C GLU A 117 3.46 -13.41 -15.07
N MET A 118 4.39 -12.58 -14.59
CA MET A 118 5.22 -11.74 -15.46
C MET A 118 6.60 -12.35 -15.74
N GLY A 119 7.13 -13.17 -14.83
CA GLY A 119 8.50 -13.66 -14.88
C GLY A 119 8.68 -15.11 -15.32
N LEU A 120 7.71 -15.99 -15.03
CA LEU A 120 7.83 -17.43 -15.36
C LEU A 120 6.74 -17.91 -16.32
N LYS A 121 5.48 -17.53 -16.07
CA LYS A 121 4.31 -17.98 -16.85
C LYS A 121 4.44 -17.77 -18.36
N PRO A 122 4.99 -16.65 -18.88
CA PRO A 122 5.12 -16.45 -20.33
C PRO A 122 6.05 -17.45 -21.03
N PHE A 123 6.88 -18.18 -20.27
CA PHE A 123 7.84 -19.17 -20.78
C PHE A 123 7.32 -20.62 -20.69
N LEU A 124 6.14 -20.84 -20.10
CA LEU A 124 5.52 -22.15 -19.93
C LEU A 124 4.46 -22.37 -21.02
N THR A 125 4.43 -23.57 -21.62
CA THR A 125 3.48 -23.92 -22.69
C THR A 125 2.10 -24.31 -22.15
N ASP A 126 2.05 -24.98 -20.99
CA ASP A 126 0.81 -25.38 -20.29
C ASP A 126 0.96 -25.13 -18.77
N PRO A 127 0.88 -23.88 -18.32
CA PRO A 127 1.03 -23.54 -16.90
C PRO A 127 -0.09 -24.18 -16.05
N SER A 128 0.32 -24.97 -15.07
CA SER A 128 -0.55 -25.67 -14.12
C SER A 128 -0.56 -25.00 -12.74
N GLN A 129 -1.54 -25.33 -11.90
CA GLN A 129 -1.58 -24.87 -10.50
C GLN A 129 -0.37 -25.36 -9.68
N SER A 130 0.20 -26.51 -10.05
CA SER A 130 1.45 -27.01 -9.48
C SER A 130 2.63 -26.08 -9.74
N ASP A 131 2.72 -25.48 -10.92
CA ASP A 131 3.84 -24.60 -11.29
C ASP A 131 3.81 -23.29 -10.49
N LEU A 132 2.62 -22.72 -10.30
CA LEU A 132 2.43 -21.57 -9.42
C LEU A 132 2.81 -21.89 -7.97
N THR A 133 2.41 -23.06 -7.48
CA THR A 133 2.70 -23.48 -6.09
C THR A 133 4.19 -23.68 -5.88
N LEU A 134 4.87 -24.38 -6.80
CA LEU A 134 6.32 -24.59 -6.77
C LEU A 134 7.08 -23.28 -6.87
N PHE A 135 6.69 -22.40 -7.78
CA PHE A 135 7.30 -21.08 -7.91
C PHE A 135 7.13 -20.26 -6.63
N THR A 136 5.94 -20.26 -6.04
CA THR A 136 5.66 -19.49 -4.81
C THR A 136 6.48 -20.00 -3.63
N VAL A 137 6.57 -21.32 -3.45
CA VAL A 137 7.39 -21.93 -2.38
C VAL A 137 8.88 -21.64 -2.61
N GLY A 138 9.38 -21.78 -3.83
CA GLY A 138 10.77 -21.48 -4.17
C GLY A 138 11.11 -19.99 -4.00
N PHE A 139 10.23 -19.10 -4.47
CA PHE A 139 10.37 -17.65 -4.34
C PHE A 139 10.48 -17.24 -2.88
N PHE A 140 9.56 -17.70 -2.02
CA PHE A 140 9.63 -17.38 -0.60
C PHE A 140 10.76 -18.09 0.14
N GLY A 141 11.14 -19.31 -0.26
CA GLY A 141 12.28 -20.01 0.32
C GLY A 141 13.64 -19.35 0.05
N VAL A 142 13.74 -18.51 -0.99
CA VAL A 142 14.95 -17.73 -1.30
C VAL A 142 14.90 -16.31 -0.69
N VAL A 143 13.71 -15.73 -0.58
CA VAL A 143 13.49 -14.35 -0.14
C VAL A 143 13.41 -14.19 1.38
N LEU A 144 12.84 -15.17 2.10
CA LEU A 144 12.77 -15.20 3.56
C LEU A 144 14.06 -15.71 4.20
#